data_AF-I6F9D1-F1
#
_entry.id   AF-I6F9D1-F1
#
_cell.length_a   1.000
_cell.length_b   1.000
_cell.length_c   1.000
_cell.angle_alpha   90.00
_cell.angle_beta   90.00
_cell.angle_gamma   90.00
#
_symmetry.space_group_name_H-M   'P 1'
#
loop_
_entity.id
_entity.type
_entity.pdbx_description
1 polymer ?
#
loop_
_entity_poly.entity_id
_entity_poly.type
_entity_poly.pdbx_seq_one_letter_code
_entity_poly.pdbx_strand_id
1 'polypeptide(L)'
;MYQLIRQHYLAQFLPLQESDITDATLTLGGQLFRARGKVNVVTGWRGLFSGEAAEAAEGEDEQTTEMALPVLERGEHCRISGSELKDRMTSPPAP
;
A
#
# COMPACT_ATOMS: atom_id res chain seq x y z
N MET A 1 8.60 -27.84 5.83
CA MET A 1 9.76 -27.51 6.70
C MET A 1 11.03 -27.21 5.90
N TYR A 2 11.53 -28.11 5.05
CA TYR A 2 12.72 -27.84 4.21
C TYR A 2 12.59 -26.63 3.27
N GLN A 3 11.44 -26.47 2.61
CA GLN A 3 11.19 -25.37 1.67
C GLN A 3 11.30 -23.98 2.33
N LEU A 4 10.71 -23.83 3.52
CA LEU A 4 10.75 -22.61 4.31
C LEU A 4 12.20 -22.21 4.65
N ILE A 5 13.01 -23.16 5.13
CA ILE A 5 14.42 -22.92 5.46
C ILE A 5 15.20 -22.48 4.22
N ARG A 6 14.97 -23.15 3.08
CA ARG A 6 15.63 -22.81 1.81
C ARG A 6 15.26 -21.41 1.33
N GLN A 7 13.99 -21.01 1.38
CA GLN A 7 13.55 -19.66 1.00
C GLN A 7 14.20 -18.59 1.88
N HIS A 8 14.23 -18.81 3.21
CA HIS A 8 14.84 -17.87 4.15
C HIS A 8 16.37 -17.75 3.97
N TYR A 9 17.04 -18.84 3.60
CA TYR A 9 18.47 -18.78 3.25
C TYR A 9 18.69 -17.96 1.97
N LEU A 10 17.89 -18.19 0.92
CA LEU A 10 18.02 -17.46 -0.34
C LEU A 10 17.67 -15.97 -0.21
N ALA A 11 16.72 -15.62 0.67
CA ALA A 11 16.33 -14.24 0.93
C ALA A 11 17.50 -13.35 1.40
N GLN A 12 18.49 -13.91 2.09
CA GLN A 12 19.66 -13.16 2.59
C GLN A 12 20.57 -12.64 1.47
N PHE A 13 20.45 -13.17 0.26
CA PHE A 13 21.25 -12.78 -0.90
C PHE A 13 20.48 -11.90 -1.89
N LEU A 14 19.19 -11.67 -1.65
CA LEU A 14 18.36 -10.81 -2.49
C LEU A 14 18.41 -9.36 -2.00
N PRO A 15 18.19 -8.39 -2.90
CA PRO A 15 18.14 -6.99 -2.52
C PRO A 15 16.97 -6.71 -1.57
N LEU A 16 17.07 -5.60 -0.83
CA LEU A 16 16.00 -5.13 0.04
C LEU A 16 14.77 -4.79 -0.80
N GLN A 17 13.59 -4.92 -0.19
CA GLN A 17 12.37 -4.41 -0.80
C GLN A 17 12.38 -2.87 -0.72
N GLU A 18 12.17 -2.20 -1.83
CA GLU A 18 12.04 -0.75 -1.92
C GLU A 18 10.63 -0.38 -2.40
N SER A 19 10.01 0.57 -1.72
CA SER A 19 8.70 1.08 -2.09
C SER A 19 8.69 2.60 -2.04
N ASP A 20 8.19 3.21 -3.11
CA ASP A 20 7.96 4.64 -3.16
C ASP A 20 6.58 4.96 -2.59
N ILE A 21 6.57 5.78 -1.55
CA ILE A 21 5.36 6.25 -0.91
C ILE A 21 5.14 7.69 -1.34
N THR A 22 4.04 7.94 -2.03
CA THR A 22 3.61 9.27 -2.45
C THR A 22 2.48 9.74 -1.56
N ASP A 23 2.65 10.89 -0.92
CA ASP A 23 1.63 11.56 -0.12
C ASP A 23 1.20 12.85 -0.84
N ALA A 24 -0.06 12.88 -1.29
CA ALA A 24 -0.66 14.03 -1.93
C ALA A 24 -1.67 14.69 -0.99
N THR A 25 -1.54 16.00 -0.82
CA THR A 25 -2.44 16.81 0.00
C THR A 25 -3.19 17.78 -0.90
N LEU A 26 -4.52 17.71 -0.88
CA LEU A 26 -5.40 18.51 -1.71
C LEU A 26 -6.31 19.37 -0.82
N THR A 27 -6.60 20.59 -1.26
CA THR A 27 -7.52 21.48 -0.54
C THR A 27 -8.73 21.76 -1.40
N LEU A 28 -9.92 21.42 -0.92
CA LEU A 28 -11.19 21.67 -1.61
C LEU A 28 -12.14 22.43 -0.67
N GLY A 29 -12.56 23.63 -1.06
CA GLY A 29 -13.55 24.40 -0.29
C GLY A 29 -13.16 24.69 1.17
N GLY A 30 -11.86 24.78 1.47
CA GLY A 30 -11.33 24.98 2.82
C GLY A 30 -11.11 23.70 3.64
N GLN A 31 -11.44 22.53 3.07
CA GLN A 31 -11.20 21.22 3.69
C GLN A 31 -9.94 20.56 3.10
N LEU A 32 -9.23 19.79 3.93
CA LEU A 32 -8.00 19.09 3.56
C LEU A 32 -8.30 17.62 3.26
N PHE A 33 -7.90 17.18 2.07
CA PHE A 33 -7.98 15.80 1.64
C PHE A 33 -6.57 15.26 1.48
N ARG A 34 -6.35 14.03 1.94
CA ARG A 34 -5.07 13.33 1.80
C ARG A 34 -5.29 12.09 0.96
N ALA A 35 -4.48 11.94 -0.07
CA ALA A 35 -4.37 10.71 -0.84
C ALA A 35 -2.95 10.15 -0.63
N ARG A 36 -2.86 8.85 -0.35
CA ARG A 36 -1.58 8.16 -0.18
C ARG A 36 -1.52 7.03 -1.19
N GLY A 37 -0.44 6.99 -1.95
CA GLY A 37 -0.15 5.92 -2.89
C GLY A 37 1.17 5.25 -2.53
N LYS A 38 1.28 3.96 -2.81
CA LYS A 38 2.51 3.20 -2.64
C LYS A 38 2.78 2.42 -3.91
N VAL A 39 3.99 2.53 -4.42
CA VAL A 39 4.46 1.80 -5.59
C VAL A 39 5.65 0.95 -5.15
N ASN A 40 5.58 -0.35 -5.39
CA ASN A 40 6.71 -1.24 -5.14
C ASN A 40 7.74 -1.07 -6.27
N VAL A 41 8.91 -0.53 -5.94
CA VAL A 41 9.98 -0.23 -6.90
C VAL A 41 10.88 -1.44 -7.06
N VAL A 42 11.25 -2.08 -5.94
CA VAL A 42 12.05 -3.29 -5.92
C VAL A 42 11.36 -4.29 -5.00
N THR A 43 10.88 -5.40 -5.55
CA THR A 43 10.23 -6.44 -4.74
C THR A 43 11.22 -7.14 -3.81
N GLY A 44 12.48 -7.28 -4.25
CA GLY A 44 13.56 -7.85 -3.47
C GLY A 44 13.27 -9.27 -2.99
N TRP A 45 13.66 -9.56 -1.75
CA TRP A 45 13.46 -10.86 -1.10
C TRP A 45 11.98 -11.27 -0.94
N ARG A 46 11.03 -10.32 -0.93
CA ARG A 46 9.60 -10.64 -0.79
C ARG A 46 9.03 -11.41 -1.96
N GLY A 47 9.68 -11.39 -3.12
CA GLY A 47 9.29 -12.20 -4.28
C GLY A 47 9.37 -13.72 -4.03
N LEU A 48 10.20 -14.18 -3.07
CA LEU A 48 10.30 -15.60 -2.70
C LEU A 48 9.10 -16.13 -1.91
N PHE A 49 8.29 -15.21 -1.36
CA PHE A 49 7.17 -15.50 -0.47
C PHE A 49 5.83 -15.05 -1.05
N SER A 50 5.78 -14.58 -2.30
CA SER A 50 4.55 -14.03 -2.90
C SER A 50 3.41 -15.05 -2.97
N GLY A 51 3.71 -16.34 -3.10
CA GLY A 51 2.71 -17.42 -3.07
C GLY A 51 2.18 -17.76 -1.68
N GLU A 52 2.99 -17.58 -0.62
CA GLU A 52 2.57 -17.80 0.78
C GLU A 52 1.90 -16.55 1.37
N ALA A 53 2.33 -15.35 0.95
CA ALA A 53 1.72 -14.08 1.34
C ALA A 53 0.29 -13.94 0.82
N ALA A 54 -0.04 -14.55 -0.32
CA ALA A 54 -1.42 -14.60 -0.82
C ALA A 54 -2.38 -15.36 0.10
N GLU A 55 -1.88 -16.33 0.89
CA GLU A 55 -2.67 -17.08 1.88
C GLU A 55 -2.71 -16.39 3.26
N ALA A 56 -1.75 -15.50 3.55
CA ALA A 56 -1.70 -14.71 4.79
C ALA A 56 -2.32 -13.31 4.66
N ALA A 57 -2.66 -12.87 3.46
CA ALA A 57 -3.19 -11.53 3.15
C ALA A 57 -4.72 -11.41 3.30
N GLU A 58 -5.33 -12.18 4.21
CA GLU A 58 -6.70 -11.91 4.70
C GLU A 58 -6.74 -10.78 5.75
N GLY A 59 -5.67 -9.97 5.86
CA GLY A 59 -5.63 -8.73 6.63
C GLY A 59 -5.85 -7.53 5.71
N GLU A 60 -7.02 -6.89 5.83
CA GLU A 60 -7.61 -5.85 4.96
C GLU A 60 -6.77 -4.58 4.67
N ASP A 61 -5.51 -4.48 5.13
CA ASP A 61 -4.73 -3.23 5.07
C ASP A 61 -3.71 -3.16 3.92
N GLU A 62 -3.22 -4.27 3.36
CA GLU A 62 -2.22 -4.21 2.27
C GLU A 62 -2.85 -3.96 0.89
N GLN A 63 -4.09 -4.41 0.65
CA GLN A 63 -4.70 -4.30 -0.68
C GLN A 63 -5.12 -2.87 -1.06
N THR A 64 -5.31 -2.00 -0.06
CA THR A 64 -5.61 -0.56 -0.28
C THR A 64 -4.34 0.28 -0.47
N THR A 65 -3.15 -0.26 -0.12
CA THR A 65 -1.92 0.53 -0.16
C THR A 65 -1.21 0.48 -1.51
N GLU A 66 -1.37 -0.56 -2.33
CA GLU A 66 -0.72 -0.66 -3.66
C GLU A 66 -1.42 0.15 -4.77
N MET A 67 -2.13 1.23 -4.42
CA MET A 67 -2.63 2.16 -5.43
C MET A 67 -1.53 3.16 -5.79
N ALA A 68 -1.00 3.04 -7.00
CA ALA A 68 -0.11 4.05 -7.56
C ALA A 68 -0.87 5.37 -7.74
N LEU A 69 -0.36 6.44 -7.13
CA LEU A 69 -0.82 7.79 -7.46
C LEU A 69 -0.26 8.18 -8.83
N PRO A 70 -1.04 8.86 -9.68
CA PRO A 70 -0.49 9.47 -10.87
C PRO A 70 0.55 10.53 -10.49
N VAL A 71 1.38 10.93 -11.45
CA VAL A 71 2.31 12.05 -11.26
C VAL A 71 1.46 13.31 -11.05
N LEU A 72 1.66 13.99 -9.92
CA LEU A 72 0.95 15.22 -9.55
C LEU A 72 1.96 16.34 -9.39
N GLU A 73 1.64 17.53 -9.91
CA GLU A 73 2.46 18.72 -9.75
C GLU A 73 1.91 19.67 -8.68
N ARG A 74 2.81 20.42 -8.02
CA ARG A 74 2.39 21.38 -6.99
C ARG A 74 1.63 22.54 -7.63
N GLY A 75 0.37 22.70 -7.22
CA GLY A 75 -0.51 23.75 -7.76
C GLY A 75 -1.39 23.27 -8.91
N GLU A 76 -1.33 21.98 -9.26
CA GLU A 76 -2.22 21.39 -10.25
C GLU A 76 -3.68 21.39 -9.77
N HIS A 77 -4.59 21.73 -10.69
CA HIS A 77 -6.02 21.74 -10.43
C HIS A 77 -6.64 20.41 -10.85
N CYS A 78 -6.97 19.56 -9.88
CA CYS A 78 -7.68 18.30 -10.13
C CYS A 78 -9.19 18.55 -10.32
N ARG A 79 -9.80 17.93 -11.34
CA ARG A 79 -11.25 17.94 -11.51
C ARG A 79 -11.91 16.96 -10.55
N ILE A 80 -12.93 17.41 -9.83
CA ILE A 80 -13.73 16.57 -8.95
C ILE A 80 -14.65 15.70 -9.82
N SER A 81 -14.50 14.38 -9.77
CA SER A 81 -15.34 13.41 -10.47
C SER A 81 -16.58 13.01 -9.65
N GLY A 82 -16.48 13.00 -8.33
CA GLY A 82 -17.56 12.70 -7.40
C GLY A 82 -17.11 12.87 -5.94
N SER A 83 -18.06 12.93 -5.03
CA SER A 83 -17.82 12.97 -3.58
C SER A 83 -18.74 11.98 -2.90
N GLU A 84 -18.17 11.14 -2.03
CA GLU A 84 -18.93 10.14 -1.27
C GLU A 84 -18.76 10.40 0.23
N LEU A 85 -19.87 10.31 0.98
CA LEU A 85 -19.85 10.38 2.42
C LEU A 85 -19.73 8.95 2.99
N LYS A 86 -18.55 8.60 3.51
CA LYS A 86 -18.30 7.30 4.12
C LYS A 86 -18.53 7.37 5.62
N ASP A 87 -19.72 6.95 6.06
CA ASP A 87 -20.02 6.78 7.48
C ASP A 87 -19.33 5.50 7.99
N ARG A 88 -18.50 5.62 9.03
CA ARG A 88 -17.75 4.49 9.59
C ARG A 88 -18.07 4.33 11.06
N MET A 89 -18.40 3.11 11.46
CA MET A 89 -18.61 2.73 12.86
C MET A 89 -17.41 1.93 13.36
N THR A 90 -16.93 2.23 14.58
CA THR A 90 -15.84 1.47 15.19
C THR A 90 -16.36 0.14 15.74
N SER A 91 -15.72 -0.96 15.39
CA SER A 91 -16.00 -2.28 15.97
C SER A 91 -15.17 -2.51 17.25
N PRO A 92 -15.69 -3.26 18.24
CA PRO A 92 -14.94 -3.63 19.44
C PRO A 92 -13.74 -4.54 19.09
N PRO A 93 -12.66 -4.52 19.89
CA PRO A 93 -11.50 -5.37 19.68
C PRO A 93 -11.86 -6.85 19.85
N ALA A 94 -11.23 -7.72 19.04
CA ALA A 94 -11.40 -9.17 19.17
C ALA A 94 -10.88 -9.66 20.55
N PRO A 95 -11.54 -10.66 21.18
CA PRO A 95 -11.15 -11.22 22.47
C PRO A 95 -9.85 -12.05 22.42
#